data_AF-A0A536VDI2-F1
#
_entry.id   AF-A0A536VDI2-F1
#
_cell.length_a   1.000
_cell.length_b   1.000
_cell.length_c   1.000
_cell.angle_alpha   90.00
_cell.angle_beta   90.00
_cell.angle_gamma   90.00
#
_symmetry.space_group_name_H-M   'P 1'
#
loop_
_entity.id
_entity.type
_entity.pdbx_description
1 polymer ?
#
loop_
_entity_poly.entity_id
_entity_poly.type
_entity_poly.pdbx_seq_one_letter_code
_entity_poly.pdbx_strand_id
1 'polypeptide(L)'
;MGQLRVLYRRSRAVGHHAGRAGRARVHTLLFFCCLRAAVQNRHRHATTVAGSRNGSASRGGPLSAVSGAADASGRRDQRSVHRGRFRDRGAGERSRWHHSRVQLDPVRRTAGNPLIGIASILEEVWPATALAYLARFASPPRQRRLVAVSGALALALLVFGFEWYQQYLPARYGDVTVVLLMTGTWLLFWSIPIAATSTGTVEVGVAGATGDRGQRRAWLIVGALGLAAATGVGALVLGQRPAEVRVDESKLPQLPAPEQLPPVSLPRFKYAHPRLPSPSASDLATIALRNPEFLRQVRARAAGGNGDIEAAALQEVIEPGSVDLTIVHRRLMGLQFTWRGHDQGKPLALAYDWLYDHWSDAQRVQLRGKLAEGCNYLIERIRKDRMSPYNVILYNAPFQALMACSLALYGDDPRGDPVMRFTYDLWENRVLPVWRQVMGSTGGWHEGGEYVGIGIGQAIYELPAMWRSATGEDLFASEPGIRGFLDFLVYRKRPDATDFRWGDGSAFDKIVPDAIPLALEFLHAPAYNLRPPAH
;
A
#
# COMPACT_ATOMS: atom_id res chain seq x y z
N MET A 1 -19.34 42.44 0.63
CA MET A 1 -18.26 42.46 -0.39
C MET A 1 -17.76 43.89 -0.67
N GLY A 2 -17.12 44.55 0.30
CA GLY A 2 -16.69 45.96 0.13
C GLY A 2 -15.37 46.35 0.79
N GLN A 3 -14.77 45.51 1.66
CA GLN A 3 -13.53 45.85 2.37
C GLN A 3 -12.36 44.88 2.16
N LEU A 4 -12.48 43.87 1.31
CA LEU A 4 -11.37 42.95 0.98
C LEU A 4 -10.52 43.38 -0.25
N ARG A 5 -10.84 44.48 -0.93
CA ARG A 5 -10.09 44.92 -2.14
C ARG A 5 -8.93 45.89 -1.88
N VAL A 6 -8.76 46.41 -0.66
CA VAL A 6 -7.71 47.42 -0.35
C VAL A 6 -6.42 46.78 0.17
N LEU A 7 -6.46 45.56 0.70
CA LEU A 7 -5.26 44.86 1.20
C LEU A 7 -4.48 44.09 0.12
N TYR A 8 -5.05 43.87 -1.07
CA TYR A 8 -4.38 43.10 -2.13
C TYR A 8 -3.46 43.94 -3.03
N ARG A 9 -3.50 45.28 -2.94
CA ARG A 9 -2.68 46.18 -3.79
C ARG A 9 -1.39 46.70 -3.14
N ARG A 10 -1.18 46.50 -1.82
CA ARG A 10 0.01 46.99 -1.10
C ARG A 10 1.14 45.97 -0.93
N SER A 11 0.90 44.68 -1.19
CA SER A 11 1.93 43.63 -1.04
C SER A 11 2.82 43.40 -2.27
N ARG A 12 2.68 44.21 -3.34
CA ARG A 12 3.52 44.11 -4.55
C ARG A 12 4.69 45.10 -4.60
N ALA A 13 4.87 45.96 -3.60
CA ALA A 13 5.85 47.05 -3.64
C ALA A 13 7.01 46.95 -2.61
N VAL A 14 7.03 45.95 -1.73
CA VAL A 14 8.11 45.79 -0.75
C VAL A 14 8.42 44.30 -0.59
N GLY A 15 9.60 43.86 -1.04
CA GLY A 15 10.05 42.49 -0.78
C GLY A 15 11.07 41.85 -1.72
N HIS A 16 11.71 42.58 -2.64
CA HIS A 16 13.01 42.12 -3.17
C HIS A 16 14.07 42.40 -2.11
N HIS A 17 14.30 41.43 -1.21
CA HIS A 17 15.49 41.19 -0.37
C HIS A 17 15.12 40.48 0.96
N ALA A 18 14.65 39.23 0.89
CA ALA A 18 14.60 38.33 2.04
C ALA A 18 14.57 36.86 1.58
N GLY A 19 15.54 36.45 0.76
CA GLY A 19 15.47 35.20 -0.03
C GLY A 19 16.05 33.93 0.60
N ARG A 20 16.66 33.95 1.79
CA ARG A 20 17.31 32.75 2.36
C ARG A 20 17.01 32.47 3.84
N ALA A 21 16.87 33.49 4.69
CA ALA A 21 16.65 33.29 6.12
C ALA A 21 15.19 32.91 6.50
N GLY A 22 14.22 33.22 5.64
CA GLY A 22 12.80 32.91 5.89
C GLY A 22 12.40 31.45 5.60
N ARG A 23 13.11 30.77 4.69
CA ARG A 23 12.82 29.37 4.33
C ARG A 23 13.36 28.39 5.39
N ALA A 24 14.56 28.63 5.91
CA ALA A 24 15.15 27.84 7.02
C ALA A 24 14.26 27.76 8.28
N ARG A 25 13.36 28.73 8.52
CA ARG A 25 12.45 28.78 9.68
C ARG A 25 11.17 27.94 9.53
N VAL A 26 10.84 27.49 8.32
CA VAL A 26 9.67 26.62 8.09
C VAL A 26 10.10 25.16 8.17
N HIS A 27 11.33 24.83 7.74
CA HIS A 27 11.87 23.47 7.54
C HIS A 27 12.02 22.59 8.78
N THR A 28 11.89 23.13 9.98
CA THR A 28 12.18 22.39 11.22
C THR A 28 10.94 22.20 12.11
N LEU A 29 10.03 23.17 12.18
CA LEU A 29 8.64 22.93 12.64
C LEU A 29 7.95 21.77 11.88
N LEU A 30 8.40 21.55 10.65
CA LEU A 30 8.00 20.53 9.70
C LEU A 30 8.27 19.09 10.16
N PHE A 31 9.45 18.78 10.68
CA PHE A 31 9.79 17.44 11.19
C PHE A 31 8.94 17.03 12.41
N PHE A 32 8.40 17.99 13.16
CA PHE A 32 7.59 17.71 14.35
C PHE A 32 6.14 17.34 14.05
N CYS A 33 5.60 17.80 12.91
CA CYS A 33 4.35 17.24 12.43
C CYS A 33 4.50 15.76 12.03
N CYS A 34 5.68 15.33 11.58
CA CYS A 34 6.00 13.91 11.31
C CYS A 34 5.93 13.06 12.58
N LEU A 35 6.59 13.54 13.65
CA LEU A 35 6.60 12.85 14.94
C LEU A 35 5.18 12.69 15.52
N ARG A 36 4.26 13.62 15.21
CA ARG A 36 2.85 13.54 15.61
C ARG A 36 2.04 12.53 14.78
N ALA A 37 2.31 12.40 13.48
CA ALA A 37 1.61 11.48 12.59
C ALA A 37 2.05 10.02 12.79
N ALA A 38 3.34 9.78 13.03
CA ALA A 38 3.87 8.46 13.40
C ALA A 38 3.27 7.93 14.72
N VAL A 39 2.91 8.84 15.64
CA VAL A 39 2.33 8.54 16.96
C VAL A 39 0.87 8.08 16.90
N GLN A 40 0.06 8.59 15.97
CA GLN A 40 -1.35 8.15 15.84
C GLN A 40 -1.48 6.74 15.22
N ASN A 41 -0.52 6.30 14.40
CA ASN A 41 -0.56 4.99 13.75
C ASN A 41 -0.09 3.85 14.67
N ARG A 42 0.83 4.10 15.61
CA ARG A 42 1.32 3.09 16.58
C ARG A 42 0.27 2.66 17.62
N HIS A 43 -0.69 3.53 17.96
CA HIS A 43 -1.75 3.19 18.93
C HIS A 43 -2.76 2.14 18.43
N ARG A 44 -2.91 1.94 17.11
CA ARG A 44 -3.82 0.92 16.56
C ARG A 44 -3.20 -0.49 16.49
N HIS A 45 -1.87 -0.61 16.50
CA HIS A 45 -1.19 -1.91 16.47
C HIS A 45 -0.98 -2.54 17.86
N ALA A 46 -0.97 -1.74 18.93
CA ALA A 46 -0.75 -2.23 20.29
C ALA A 46 -1.97 -2.97 20.90
N THR A 47 -3.18 -2.75 20.38
CA THR A 47 -4.41 -3.37 20.90
C THR A 47 -4.74 -4.75 20.33
N THR A 48 -3.92 -5.28 19.40
CA THR A 48 -4.16 -6.60 18.78
C THR A 48 -3.14 -7.67 19.21
N VAL A 49 -2.17 -7.35 20.05
CA VAL A 49 -1.13 -8.31 20.50
C VAL A 49 -1.01 -8.27 22.04
N ALA A 50 -2.07 -8.68 22.73
CA ALA A 50 -2.02 -8.98 24.15
C ALA A 50 -2.88 -10.21 24.43
N GLY A 51 -2.29 -11.38 24.27
CA GLY A 51 -2.95 -12.65 24.60
C GLY A 51 -2.19 -13.85 24.08
N SER A 52 -1.10 -14.23 24.76
CA SER A 52 -0.57 -15.61 24.85
C SER A 52 0.92 -15.58 25.20
N ARG A 53 1.24 -15.64 26.50
CA ARG A 53 2.46 -16.27 27.02
C ARG A 53 2.21 -16.68 28.48
N ASN A 54 2.31 -17.97 28.75
CA ASN A 54 3.06 -18.49 29.88
C ASN A 54 3.42 -19.95 29.59
N GLY A 55 4.72 -20.20 29.48
CA GLY A 55 5.28 -21.54 29.36
C GLY A 55 5.42 -22.19 30.74
N SER A 56 5.37 -23.51 30.77
CA SER A 56 5.75 -24.31 31.92
C SER A 56 6.91 -25.22 31.54
N ALA A 57 7.99 -25.10 32.31
CA ALA A 57 9.14 -25.98 32.28
C ALA A 57 8.85 -27.24 33.10
N SER A 58 9.42 -28.35 32.62
CA SER A 58 9.45 -29.67 33.24
C SER A 58 10.37 -29.74 34.46
N ARG A 59 9.93 -30.39 35.55
CA ARG A 59 10.71 -31.34 36.38
C ARG A 59 9.79 -32.07 37.36
N GLY A 60 10.06 -33.37 37.53
CA GLY A 60 9.22 -34.35 38.23
C GLY A 60 9.13 -34.17 39.75
N GLY A 61 8.07 -34.74 40.33
CA GLY A 61 7.87 -34.86 41.79
C GLY A 61 8.39 -36.19 42.34
N PRO A 62 7.76 -36.75 43.39
CA PRO A 62 7.31 -36.09 44.63
C PRO A 62 7.83 -36.86 45.87
N LEU A 63 7.58 -36.36 47.09
CA LEU A 63 7.10 -37.15 48.25
C LEU A 63 6.93 -36.31 49.53
N SER A 64 5.80 -36.58 50.21
CA SER A 64 5.54 -36.52 51.66
C SER A 64 5.50 -35.14 52.35
N ALA A 65 4.34 -34.61 52.76
CA ALA A 65 3.45 -34.99 53.86
C ALA A 65 3.76 -34.27 55.19
N VAL A 66 2.67 -33.91 55.89
CA VAL A 66 2.49 -33.60 57.33
C VAL A 66 2.03 -32.17 57.67
N SER A 67 0.97 -32.21 58.48
CA SER A 67 0.06 -31.26 59.12
C SER A 67 0.60 -30.09 59.98
N GLY A 68 -0.29 -29.11 60.20
CA GLY A 68 -0.37 -28.25 61.40
C GLY A 68 -0.93 -26.86 61.07
N ALA A 69 -2.23 -26.55 61.20
CA ALA A 69 -3.03 -26.27 62.41
C ALA A 69 -3.17 -24.77 62.76
N ALA A 70 -4.44 -24.34 62.91
CA ALA A 70 -5.01 -23.18 63.64
C ALA A 70 -4.56 -21.74 63.23
N ASP A 71 -5.35 -20.65 63.32
CA ASP A 71 -6.67 -20.40 63.91
C ASP A 71 -7.24 -19.04 63.41
N ALA A 72 -8.57 -18.87 63.56
CA ALA A 72 -9.37 -17.64 63.81
C ALA A 72 -9.07 -16.31 63.06
N SER A 73 -10.00 -15.44 62.64
CA SER A 73 -11.46 -15.28 62.73
C SER A 73 -11.81 -13.98 61.97
N GLY A 74 -13.01 -13.83 61.39
CA GLY A 74 -13.46 -12.53 60.87
C GLY A 74 -14.63 -12.63 59.87
N ARG A 75 -15.80 -12.16 60.28
CA ARG A 75 -17.15 -12.35 59.71
C ARG A 75 -17.51 -11.44 58.51
N ARG A 76 -18.46 -11.99 57.70
CA ARG A 76 -19.59 -11.36 56.94
C ARG A 76 -19.21 -10.41 55.79
N ASP A 77 -19.85 -10.43 54.61
CA ASP A 77 -21.26 -10.71 54.32
C ASP A 77 -21.49 -11.34 52.92
N GLN A 78 -22.64 -12.00 52.82
CA GLN A 78 -23.18 -12.74 51.68
C GLN A 78 -23.80 -11.82 50.62
N ARG A 79 -23.71 -12.21 49.34
CA ARG A 79 -24.90 -12.46 48.49
C ARG A 79 -24.56 -13.19 47.19
N SER A 80 -25.13 -14.38 47.12
CA SER A 80 -25.21 -15.32 46.02
C SER A 80 -26.21 -14.94 44.91
N VAL A 81 -26.11 -15.70 43.80
CA VAL A 81 -27.16 -16.12 42.84
C VAL A 81 -27.14 -15.34 41.50
N HIS A 82 -27.07 -15.92 40.27
CA HIS A 82 -27.45 -17.24 39.76
C HIS A 82 -26.56 -17.75 38.60
N ARG A 83 -26.64 -19.07 38.41
CA ARG A 83 -26.02 -19.93 37.39
C ARG A 83 -26.59 -19.69 35.98
N GLY A 84 -25.72 -19.87 34.99
CA GLY A 84 -26.07 -20.26 33.63
C GLY A 84 -24.97 -21.14 33.03
N ARG A 85 -24.94 -22.43 33.40
CA ARG A 85 -24.14 -23.47 32.73
C ARG A 85 -24.88 -23.90 31.47
N PHE A 86 -24.25 -23.80 30.31
CA PHE A 86 -24.49 -24.74 29.21
C PHE A 86 -23.18 -25.38 28.79
N ARG A 87 -23.30 -26.67 28.51
CA ARG A 87 -22.28 -27.71 28.57
C ARG A 87 -21.77 -28.01 27.17
N ASP A 88 -20.50 -28.43 27.12
CA ASP A 88 -19.78 -29.00 25.98
C ASP A 88 -20.62 -29.89 25.05
N ARG A 89 -20.36 -29.72 23.74
CA ARG A 89 -20.22 -30.85 22.82
C ARG A 89 -18.99 -30.62 21.96
N GLY A 90 -17.99 -31.47 22.15
CA GLY A 90 -16.89 -31.64 21.21
C GLY A 90 -17.37 -32.35 19.95
N ALA A 91 -16.81 -31.94 18.82
CA ALA A 91 -16.67 -32.77 17.63
C ALA A 91 -15.47 -32.23 16.85
N GLY A 92 -14.39 -33.00 16.83
CA GLY A 92 -13.32 -32.78 15.88
C GLY A 92 -13.78 -33.24 14.52
N GLU A 93 -13.60 -32.41 13.49
CA GLU A 93 -13.62 -32.90 12.13
C GLU A 93 -12.84 -31.95 11.22
N ARG A 94 -11.85 -32.54 10.53
CA ARG A 94 -11.09 -31.91 9.46
C ARG A 94 -12.06 -31.56 8.35
N SER A 95 -12.22 -30.27 8.02
CA SER A 95 -12.92 -29.86 6.80
C SER A 95 -12.04 -28.93 5.97
N ARG A 96 -11.63 -29.52 4.84
CA ARG A 96 -10.92 -28.92 3.71
C ARG A 96 -11.95 -28.06 2.97
N TRP A 97 -11.91 -26.74 3.10
CA TRP A 97 -12.83 -25.85 2.40
C TRP A 97 -12.28 -25.48 1.02
N HIS A 98 -12.73 -26.20 -0.02
CA HIS A 98 -12.79 -25.68 -1.38
C HIS A 98 -14.00 -24.74 -1.46
N HIS A 99 -13.76 -23.42 -1.55
CA HIS A 99 -14.78 -22.47 -1.98
C HIS A 99 -14.61 -22.20 -3.48
N SER A 100 -15.46 -22.85 -4.28
CA SER A 100 -15.78 -22.42 -5.64
C SER A 100 -16.49 -21.07 -5.56
N ARG A 101 -15.79 -19.98 -5.93
CA ARG A 101 -16.38 -18.64 -6.06
C ARG A 101 -16.97 -18.49 -7.46
N VAL A 102 -18.29 -18.56 -7.55
CA VAL A 102 -19.04 -18.08 -8.72
C VAL A 102 -19.47 -16.65 -8.38
N GLN A 103 -19.08 -15.68 -9.22
CA GLN A 103 -19.35 -14.26 -9.01
C GLN A 103 -20.41 -13.78 -10.02
N LEU A 104 -21.41 -13.02 -9.55
CA LEU A 104 -22.46 -12.40 -10.36
C LEU A 104 -22.09 -10.92 -10.56
N ASP A 105 -21.67 -10.51 -11.77
CA ASP A 105 -21.02 -9.20 -11.96
C ASP A 105 -21.47 -8.32 -13.16
N PRO A 106 -22.74 -8.28 -13.62
CA PRO A 106 -23.12 -7.30 -14.65
C PRO A 106 -23.30 -5.88 -14.10
N VAL A 107 -23.66 -5.72 -12.83
CA VAL A 107 -24.15 -4.42 -12.32
C VAL A 107 -23.03 -3.50 -11.81
N ARG A 108 -21.80 -4.00 -11.64
CA ARG A 108 -20.66 -3.20 -11.12
C ARG A 108 -19.75 -2.59 -12.19
N ARG A 109 -19.75 -3.08 -13.43
CA ARG A 109 -18.90 -2.53 -14.51
C ARG A 109 -19.46 -1.26 -15.17
N THR A 110 -20.72 -0.92 -14.94
CA THR A 110 -21.43 0.18 -15.61
C THR A 110 -21.24 1.57 -15.00
N ALA A 111 -20.50 1.72 -13.89
CA ALA A 111 -20.41 2.99 -13.17
C ALA A 111 -19.33 3.98 -13.67
N GLY A 112 -18.54 3.63 -14.70
CA GLY A 112 -17.43 4.49 -15.18
C GLY A 112 -17.63 5.09 -16.58
N ASN A 113 -18.25 4.35 -17.51
CA ASN A 113 -18.57 4.83 -18.85
C ASN A 113 -19.62 3.91 -19.50
N PRO A 114 -20.88 4.34 -19.68
CA PRO A 114 -21.95 3.46 -20.15
C PRO A 114 -21.70 2.86 -21.54
N LEU A 115 -20.89 3.52 -22.37
CA LEU A 115 -20.53 3.07 -23.72
C LEU A 115 -19.63 1.82 -23.72
N ILE A 116 -18.74 1.67 -22.72
CA ILE A 116 -17.86 0.50 -22.61
C ILE A 116 -18.66 -0.72 -22.13
N GLY A 117 -19.59 -0.52 -21.20
CA GLY A 117 -20.49 -1.58 -20.74
C GLY A 117 -21.41 -2.10 -21.85
N ILE A 118 -21.98 -1.21 -22.66
CA ILE A 118 -22.82 -1.58 -23.80
C ILE A 118 -22.00 -2.32 -24.87
N ALA A 119 -20.78 -1.87 -25.18
CA ALA A 119 -19.91 -2.55 -26.13
C ALA A 119 -19.56 -3.99 -25.70
N SER A 120 -19.22 -4.19 -24.42
CA SER A 120 -18.95 -5.53 -23.85
C SER A 120 -20.17 -6.45 -23.95
N ILE A 121 -21.37 -5.95 -23.63
CA ILE A 121 -22.60 -6.74 -23.74
C ILE A 121 -22.89 -7.10 -25.20
N LEU A 122 -22.69 -6.16 -26.14
CA LEU A 122 -22.89 -6.43 -27.57
C LEU A 122 -21.88 -7.46 -28.11
N GLU A 123 -20.62 -7.40 -27.67
CA GLU A 123 -19.58 -8.38 -28.00
C GLU A 123 -19.92 -9.79 -27.50
N GLU A 124 -20.58 -9.92 -26.35
CA GLU A 124 -20.99 -11.20 -25.77
C GLU A 124 -22.27 -11.77 -26.44
N VAL A 125 -23.15 -10.91 -26.93
CA VAL A 125 -24.51 -11.26 -27.39
C VAL A 125 -24.59 -11.56 -28.90
N TRP A 126 -23.71 -10.98 -29.73
CA TRP A 126 -23.80 -11.16 -31.19
C TRP A 126 -23.64 -12.61 -31.69
N PRO A 127 -22.81 -13.50 -31.09
CA PRO A 127 -22.69 -14.88 -31.58
C PRO A 127 -23.99 -15.67 -31.36
N ALA A 128 -24.62 -15.49 -30.19
CA ALA A 128 -25.92 -16.10 -29.89
C ALA A 128 -27.02 -15.57 -30.82
N THR A 129 -26.99 -14.27 -31.14
CA THR A 129 -27.92 -13.63 -32.08
C THR A 129 -27.77 -14.20 -33.49
N ALA A 130 -26.54 -14.30 -34.00
CA ALA A 130 -26.26 -14.85 -35.33
C ALA A 130 -26.67 -16.31 -35.45
N LEU A 131 -26.36 -17.13 -34.44
CA LEU A 131 -26.75 -18.54 -34.40
C LEU A 131 -28.28 -18.71 -34.31
N ALA A 132 -28.97 -17.92 -33.49
CA ALA A 132 -30.42 -17.97 -33.39
C ALA A 132 -31.10 -17.57 -34.71
N TYR A 133 -30.58 -16.55 -35.39
CA TYR A 133 -31.06 -16.15 -36.71
C TYR A 133 -30.90 -17.28 -37.73
N LEU A 134 -29.70 -17.85 -37.86
CA LEU A 134 -29.44 -18.94 -38.82
C LEU A 134 -30.29 -20.18 -38.50
N ALA A 135 -30.37 -20.58 -37.24
CA ALA A 135 -31.16 -21.73 -36.80
C ALA A 135 -32.65 -21.52 -37.12
N ARG A 136 -33.17 -20.29 -36.96
CA ARG A 136 -34.56 -19.95 -37.26
C ARG A 136 -34.91 -20.05 -38.74
N PHE A 137 -33.99 -19.69 -39.63
CA PHE A 137 -34.16 -19.83 -41.09
C PHE A 137 -33.93 -21.26 -41.60
N ALA A 138 -33.07 -22.03 -40.93
CA ALA A 138 -32.84 -23.43 -41.26
C ALA A 138 -33.95 -24.37 -40.78
N SER A 139 -34.68 -24.00 -39.72
CA SER A 139 -35.65 -24.88 -39.05
C SER A 139 -37.05 -24.88 -39.69
N PRO A 140 -37.60 -26.07 -40.00
CA PRO A 140 -39.00 -26.21 -40.42
C PRO A 140 -39.97 -25.68 -39.35
N PRO A 141 -41.12 -25.07 -39.70
CA PRO A 141 -42.06 -24.48 -38.75
C PRO A 141 -42.50 -25.43 -37.62
N ARG A 142 -42.66 -26.72 -37.93
CA ARG A 142 -43.06 -27.77 -36.97
C ARG A 142 -42.00 -28.08 -35.91
N GLN A 143 -40.72 -27.78 -36.18
CA GLN A 143 -39.58 -28.10 -35.30
C GLN A 143 -39.02 -26.87 -34.57
N ARG A 144 -39.52 -25.67 -34.87
CA ARG A 144 -38.99 -24.41 -34.31
C ARG A 144 -39.00 -24.36 -32.79
N ARG A 145 -40.06 -24.88 -32.15
CA ARG A 145 -40.13 -24.95 -30.67
C ARG A 145 -39.07 -25.88 -30.10
N LEU A 146 -38.87 -27.04 -30.72
CA LEU A 146 -37.86 -28.00 -30.30
C LEU A 146 -36.46 -27.40 -30.46
N VAL A 147 -36.15 -26.79 -31.60
CA VAL A 147 -34.85 -26.16 -31.87
C VAL A 147 -34.58 -24.97 -30.95
N ALA A 148 -35.60 -24.17 -30.65
CA ALA A 148 -35.46 -23.07 -29.70
C ALA A 148 -35.06 -23.57 -28.29
N VAL A 149 -35.74 -24.61 -27.78
CA VAL A 149 -35.46 -25.15 -26.44
C VAL A 149 -34.15 -25.94 -26.41
N SER A 150 -33.93 -26.85 -27.38
CA SER A 150 -32.72 -27.67 -27.42
C SER A 150 -31.47 -26.83 -27.68
N GLY A 151 -31.57 -25.80 -28.51
CA GLY A 151 -30.49 -24.86 -28.77
C GLY A 151 -30.16 -23.99 -27.56
N ALA A 152 -31.16 -23.56 -26.79
CA ALA A 152 -30.95 -22.81 -25.54
C ALA A 152 -30.18 -23.68 -24.52
N LEU A 153 -30.59 -24.94 -24.36
CA LEU A 153 -29.94 -25.88 -23.45
C LEU A 153 -28.50 -26.20 -23.89
N ALA A 154 -28.29 -26.45 -25.18
CA ALA A 154 -26.97 -26.73 -25.73
C ALA A 154 -26.02 -25.53 -25.56
N LEU A 155 -26.50 -24.32 -25.85
CA LEU A 155 -25.72 -23.09 -25.67
C LEU A 155 -25.41 -22.83 -24.20
N ALA A 156 -26.40 -22.98 -23.31
CA ALA A 156 -26.20 -22.82 -21.87
C ALA A 156 -25.15 -23.80 -21.33
N LEU A 157 -25.21 -25.09 -21.69
CA LEU A 157 -24.24 -26.09 -21.26
C LEU A 157 -22.84 -25.83 -21.80
N LEU A 158 -22.74 -25.42 -23.08
CA LEU A 158 -21.46 -25.12 -23.72
C LEU A 158 -20.78 -23.92 -23.06
N VAL A 159 -21.51 -22.80 -22.91
CA VAL A 159 -20.98 -21.57 -22.30
C VAL A 159 -20.69 -21.79 -20.83
N PHE A 160 -21.55 -22.52 -20.11
CA PHE A 160 -21.30 -22.91 -18.72
C PHE A 160 -20.03 -23.75 -18.60
N GLY A 161 -19.80 -24.71 -19.51
CA GLY A 161 -18.58 -25.49 -19.56
C GLY A 161 -17.32 -24.63 -19.75
N PHE A 162 -17.38 -23.63 -20.65
CA PHE A 162 -16.29 -22.69 -20.83
C PHE A 162 -16.04 -21.81 -19.61
N GLU A 163 -17.09 -21.21 -19.04
CA GLU A 163 -16.98 -20.38 -17.82
C GLU A 163 -16.51 -21.20 -16.61
N TRP A 164 -16.95 -22.45 -16.49
CA TRP A 164 -16.46 -23.37 -15.48
C TRP A 164 -14.98 -23.71 -15.68
N TYR A 165 -14.55 -23.95 -16.91
CA TYR A 165 -13.17 -24.24 -17.25
C TYR A 165 -12.22 -23.08 -16.89
N GLN A 166 -12.70 -21.83 -16.92
CA GLN A 166 -11.90 -20.67 -16.54
C GLN A 166 -11.38 -20.74 -15.09
N GLN A 167 -12.03 -21.49 -14.19
CA GLN A 167 -11.57 -21.67 -12.81
C GLN A 167 -10.24 -22.43 -12.70
N TYR A 168 -9.88 -23.19 -13.74
CA TYR A 168 -8.61 -23.91 -13.82
C TYR A 168 -7.49 -23.10 -14.47
N LEU A 169 -7.81 -21.90 -14.99
CA LEU A 169 -6.84 -20.97 -15.56
C LEU A 169 -6.43 -19.94 -14.50
N PRO A 170 -5.12 -19.72 -14.26
CA PRO A 170 -4.65 -18.73 -13.29
C PRO A 170 -5.20 -17.33 -13.59
N ALA A 171 -5.70 -16.64 -12.54
CA ALA A 171 -6.23 -15.28 -12.59
C ALA A 171 -7.48 -15.07 -13.47
N ARG A 172 -8.19 -16.13 -13.86
CA ARG A 172 -9.52 -16.03 -14.49
C ARG A 172 -10.61 -16.50 -13.55
N TYR A 173 -11.80 -15.91 -13.69
CA TYR A 173 -12.98 -16.25 -12.91
C TYR A 173 -14.14 -16.40 -13.88
N GLY A 174 -14.84 -17.53 -13.81
CA GLY A 174 -16.03 -17.73 -14.61
C GLY A 174 -17.13 -16.74 -14.22
N ASP A 175 -17.76 -16.13 -15.22
CA ASP A 175 -18.87 -15.21 -15.07
C ASP A 175 -20.17 -15.85 -15.56
N VAL A 176 -21.03 -16.22 -14.61
CA VAL A 176 -22.33 -16.85 -14.91
C VAL A 176 -23.25 -15.92 -15.71
N THR A 177 -22.98 -14.61 -15.70
CA THR A 177 -23.69 -13.60 -16.48
C THR A 177 -23.60 -13.88 -17.97
N VAL A 178 -22.46 -14.37 -18.46
CA VAL A 178 -22.27 -14.69 -19.89
C VAL A 178 -23.21 -15.81 -20.31
N VAL A 179 -23.38 -16.83 -19.46
CA VAL A 179 -24.34 -17.94 -19.68
C VAL A 179 -25.76 -17.41 -19.79
N LEU A 180 -26.14 -16.50 -18.87
CA LEU A 180 -27.48 -15.90 -18.85
C LEU A 180 -27.73 -15.00 -20.06
N LEU A 181 -26.75 -14.18 -20.46
CA LEU A 181 -26.84 -13.27 -21.60
C LEU A 181 -26.94 -14.04 -22.91
N MET A 182 -26.11 -15.06 -23.14
CA MET A 182 -26.15 -15.84 -24.37
C MET A 182 -27.44 -16.68 -24.47
N THR A 183 -27.87 -17.32 -23.38
CA THR A 183 -29.11 -18.11 -23.35
C THR A 183 -30.35 -17.22 -23.47
N GLY A 184 -30.35 -16.09 -22.77
CA GLY A 184 -31.43 -15.09 -22.82
C GLY A 184 -31.58 -14.49 -24.21
N THR A 185 -30.47 -14.12 -24.85
CA THR A 185 -30.44 -13.64 -26.24
C THR A 185 -31.03 -14.65 -27.20
N TRP A 186 -30.61 -15.92 -27.09
CA TRP A 186 -31.12 -16.99 -27.93
C TRP A 186 -32.65 -17.08 -27.83
N LEU A 187 -33.19 -17.20 -26.61
CA LEU A 187 -34.63 -17.32 -26.37
C LEU A 187 -35.40 -16.06 -26.80
N LEU A 188 -34.85 -14.87 -26.55
CA LEU A 188 -35.45 -13.60 -26.97
C LEU A 188 -35.61 -13.56 -28.49
N PHE A 189 -34.59 -14.00 -29.24
CA PHE A 189 -34.64 -14.00 -30.70
C PHE A 189 -35.67 -14.98 -31.28
N TRP A 190 -35.99 -16.06 -30.56
CA TRP A 190 -37.09 -16.96 -30.91
C TRP A 190 -38.48 -16.41 -30.51
N SER A 191 -38.53 -15.48 -29.57
CA SER A 191 -39.75 -14.86 -29.04
C SER A 191 -40.27 -13.70 -29.90
N ILE A 192 -39.40 -13.08 -30.71
CA ILE A 192 -39.79 -12.00 -31.62
C ILE A 192 -40.68 -12.56 -32.75
N PRO A 193 -41.95 -12.15 -32.89
CA PRO A 193 -42.78 -12.55 -34.03
C PRO A 193 -42.24 -11.91 -35.30
N ILE A 194 -41.95 -12.72 -36.33
CA ILE A 194 -41.67 -12.19 -37.66
C ILE A 194 -43.03 -11.91 -38.28
N ALA A 195 -43.36 -10.64 -38.49
CA ALA A 195 -44.50 -10.27 -39.29
C ALA A 195 -44.36 -10.97 -40.65
N ALA A 196 -45.32 -11.83 -40.98
CA ALA A 196 -45.40 -12.40 -42.31
C ALA A 196 -45.51 -11.21 -43.26
N THR A 197 -44.46 -10.96 -44.03
CA THR A 197 -44.57 -10.08 -45.18
C THR A 197 -45.60 -10.74 -46.08
N SER A 198 -46.76 -10.10 -46.19
CA SER A 198 -47.83 -10.49 -47.10
C SER A 198 -47.30 -10.41 -48.53
N THR A 199 -46.62 -11.45 -49.00
CA THR A 199 -46.40 -11.67 -50.42
C THR A 199 -47.74 -12.10 -50.98
N GLY A 200 -48.45 -11.13 -51.57
CA GLY A 200 -49.62 -11.37 -52.37
C GLY A 200 -49.35 -12.50 -53.37
N THR A 201 -50.30 -13.41 -53.41
CA THR A 201 -50.42 -14.46 -54.42
C THR A 201 -50.37 -13.85 -55.82
N VAL A 202 -49.28 -14.13 -56.55
CA VAL A 202 -49.32 -14.21 -58.01
C VAL A 202 -48.93 -15.64 -58.36
N GLU A 203 -49.93 -16.42 -58.75
CA GLU A 203 -49.74 -17.72 -59.37
C GLU A 203 -49.06 -17.55 -60.72
N VAL A 204 -47.86 -18.13 -60.88
CA VAL A 204 -47.40 -18.65 -62.17
C VAL A 204 -46.68 -19.96 -61.88
N GLY A 205 -47.24 -21.06 -62.40
CA GLY A 205 -46.65 -22.39 -62.26
C GLY A 205 -45.39 -22.58 -63.09
N VAL A 206 -44.60 -23.60 -62.72
CA VAL A 206 -44.00 -24.64 -63.57
C VAL A 206 -42.95 -25.40 -62.73
N ALA A 207 -42.85 -26.69 -63.03
CA ALA A 207 -42.29 -27.80 -62.27
C ALA A 207 -40.77 -27.80 -62.02
N GLY A 208 -40.37 -28.60 -61.02
CA GLY A 208 -39.11 -29.36 -61.02
C GLY A 208 -37.89 -28.71 -60.37
N ALA A 209 -37.67 -28.96 -59.07
CA ALA A 209 -36.33 -29.03 -58.44
C ALA A 209 -36.43 -29.41 -56.94
N THR A 210 -36.88 -30.63 -56.65
CA THR A 210 -36.75 -31.21 -55.30
C THR A 210 -35.43 -31.96 -55.21
N GLY A 211 -34.36 -31.26 -54.81
CA GLY A 211 -33.06 -31.89 -54.53
C GLY A 211 -32.04 -30.98 -53.84
N ASP A 212 -31.96 -29.71 -54.21
CA ASP A 212 -30.76 -28.90 -53.88
C ASP A 212 -30.90 -27.95 -52.65
N ARG A 213 -32.12 -27.73 -52.15
CA ARG A 213 -32.35 -26.79 -51.02
C ARG A 213 -31.88 -27.32 -49.66
N GLY A 214 -31.86 -28.64 -49.47
CA GLY A 214 -31.36 -29.26 -48.23
C GLY A 214 -29.83 -29.18 -48.13
N GLN A 215 -29.15 -29.35 -49.26
CA GLN A 215 -27.69 -29.39 -49.35
C GLN A 215 -27.07 -28.00 -49.15
N ARG A 216 -27.62 -26.95 -49.77
CA ARG A 216 -27.19 -25.56 -49.53
C ARG A 216 -27.38 -25.09 -48.08
N ARG A 217 -28.44 -25.55 -47.40
CA ARG A 217 -28.69 -25.25 -45.97
C ARG A 217 -27.68 -25.95 -45.06
N ALA A 218 -27.33 -27.20 -45.35
CA ALA A 218 -26.29 -27.92 -44.61
C ALA A 218 -24.92 -27.24 -44.76
N TRP A 219 -24.56 -26.79 -45.97
CA TRP A 219 -23.29 -26.08 -46.21
C TRP A 219 -23.20 -24.72 -45.51
N LEU A 220 -24.30 -23.98 -45.38
CA LEU A 220 -24.31 -22.72 -44.61
C LEU A 220 -24.15 -22.96 -43.10
N ILE A 221 -24.73 -24.04 -42.56
CA ILE A 221 -24.57 -24.41 -41.15
C ILE A 221 -23.13 -24.87 -40.88
N VAL A 222 -22.56 -25.70 -41.76
CA VAL A 222 -21.16 -26.15 -41.66
C VAL A 222 -20.20 -24.95 -41.80
N GLY A 223 -20.48 -24.02 -42.71
CA GLY A 223 -19.70 -22.80 -42.87
C GLY A 223 -19.75 -21.88 -41.64
N ALA A 224 -20.92 -21.69 -41.04
CA ALA A 224 -21.09 -20.89 -39.83
C ALA A 224 -20.45 -21.54 -38.60
N LEU A 225 -20.59 -22.87 -38.43
CA LEU A 225 -19.93 -23.62 -37.36
C LEU A 225 -18.41 -23.65 -37.54
N GLY A 226 -17.93 -23.79 -38.78
CA GLY A 226 -16.51 -23.74 -39.11
C GLY A 226 -15.90 -22.36 -38.82
N LEU A 227 -16.62 -21.28 -39.15
CA LEU A 227 -16.17 -19.93 -38.84
C LEU A 227 -16.19 -19.67 -37.33
N ALA A 228 -17.23 -20.07 -36.60
CA ALA A 228 -17.29 -19.94 -35.14
C ALA A 228 -16.19 -20.75 -34.43
N ALA A 229 -15.90 -21.97 -34.91
CA ALA A 229 -14.80 -22.79 -34.40
C ALA A 229 -13.44 -22.15 -34.72
N ALA A 230 -13.25 -21.59 -35.92
CA ALA A 230 -12.02 -20.90 -36.30
C ALA A 230 -11.79 -19.63 -35.47
N THR A 231 -12.84 -18.85 -35.19
CA THR A 231 -12.74 -17.67 -34.32
C THR A 231 -12.48 -18.07 -32.86
N GLY A 232 -13.12 -19.16 -32.38
CA GLY A 232 -12.90 -19.70 -31.04
C GLY A 232 -11.47 -20.22 -30.85
N VAL A 233 -10.95 -20.99 -31.82
CA VAL A 233 -9.55 -21.45 -31.82
C VAL A 233 -8.60 -20.27 -31.99
N GLY A 234 -8.91 -19.31 -32.85
CA GLY A 234 -8.13 -18.08 -33.02
C GLY A 234 -8.01 -17.28 -31.73
N ALA A 235 -9.11 -17.11 -30.99
CA ALA A 235 -9.11 -16.45 -29.68
C ALA A 235 -8.37 -17.25 -28.61
N LEU A 236 -8.38 -18.59 -28.69
CA LEU A 236 -7.68 -19.47 -27.75
C LEU A 236 -6.17 -19.53 -28.03
N VAL A 237 -5.77 -19.50 -29.31
CA VAL A 237 -4.37 -19.49 -29.77
C VAL A 237 -3.75 -18.09 -29.62
N LEU A 238 -4.45 -17.02 -29.98
CA LEU A 238 -3.99 -15.63 -29.81
C LEU A 238 -4.13 -15.14 -28.36
N GLY A 239 -4.99 -15.79 -27.55
CA GLY A 239 -5.21 -15.49 -26.14
C GLY A 239 -4.26 -16.20 -25.19
N GLN A 240 -3.44 -17.15 -25.66
CA GLN A 240 -2.32 -17.71 -24.91
C GLN A 240 -1.18 -16.69 -24.84
N ARG A 241 -1.37 -15.65 -24.02
CA ARG A 241 -0.21 -14.95 -23.46
C ARG A 241 0.56 -16.00 -22.64
N PRO A 242 1.88 -16.14 -22.82
CA PRO A 242 2.66 -17.01 -21.95
C PRO A 242 2.35 -16.61 -20.51
N ALA A 243 2.00 -17.60 -19.67
CA ALA A 243 1.77 -17.35 -18.26
C ALA A 243 2.98 -16.58 -17.72
N GLU A 244 2.76 -15.43 -17.08
CA GLU A 244 3.85 -14.69 -16.45
C GLU A 244 4.58 -15.63 -15.50
N VAL A 245 5.79 -16.03 -15.91
CA VAL A 245 6.63 -16.87 -15.08
C VAL A 245 7.05 -16.01 -13.89
N ARG A 246 6.64 -16.40 -12.69
CA ARG A 246 7.09 -15.71 -11.48
C ARG A 246 8.60 -15.69 -11.47
N VAL A 247 9.16 -14.48 -11.34
CA VAL A 247 10.60 -14.30 -11.18
C VAL A 247 11.03 -15.01 -9.90
N ASP A 248 12.02 -15.88 -10.02
CA ASP A 248 12.66 -16.48 -8.85
C ASP A 248 13.60 -15.44 -8.23
N GLU A 249 13.08 -14.66 -7.28
CA GLU A 249 13.80 -13.58 -6.60
C GLU A 249 15.09 -14.08 -5.94
N SER A 250 15.17 -15.35 -5.54
CA SER A 250 16.38 -15.93 -4.92
C SER A 250 17.58 -15.96 -5.88
N LYS A 251 17.33 -15.94 -7.19
CA LYS A 251 18.34 -15.95 -8.24
C LYS A 251 18.73 -14.56 -8.73
N LEU A 252 18.02 -13.51 -8.30
CA LEU A 252 18.38 -12.15 -8.67
C LEU A 252 19.72 -11.76 -8.05
N PRO A 253 20.53 -10.93 -8.72
CA PRO A 253 21.77 -10.42 -8.13
C PRO A 253 21.46 -9.56 -6.91
N GLN A 254 22.28 -9.68 -5.88
CA GLN A 254 22.25 -8.75 -4.76
C GLN A 254 22.86 -7.41 -5.17
N LEU A 255 22.49 -6.34 -4.46
CA LEU A 255 23.21 -5.08 -4.56
C LEU A 255 24.69 -5.28 -4.15
N PRO A 256 25.62 -4.54 -4.76
CA PRO A 256 27.05 -4.65 -4.48
C PRO A 256 27.34 -4.44 -2.99
N ALA A 257 28.43 -5.03 -2.52
CA ALA A 257 28.90 -4.77 -1.17
C ALA A 257 29.37 -3.31 -1.03
N PRO A 258 29.25 -2.71 0.17
CA PRO A 258 29.71 -1.35 0.44
C PRO A 258 31.15 -1.05 -0.04
N GLU A 259 32.04 -2.02 0.10
CA GLU A 259 33.47 -1.91 -0.25
C GLU A 259 33.72 -1.95 -1.76
N GLN A 260 32.77 -2.48 -2.54
CA GLN A 260 32.84 -2.57 -4.00
C GLN A 260 32.38 -1.29 -4.70
N LEU A 261 31.76 -0.38 -3.95
CA LEU A 261 31.25 0.88 -4.48
C LEU A 261 32.32 1.97 -4.46
N PRO A 262 32.26 2.92 -5.41
CA PRO A 262 33.22 4.02 -5.48
C PRO A 262 33.07 4.93 -4.25
N PRO A 263 34.17 5.61 -3.83
CA PRO A 263 34.10 6.65 -2.81
C PRO A 263 33.09 7.74 -3.17
N VAL A 264 32.42 8.29 -2.16
CA VAL A 264 31.45 9.38 -2.35
C VAL A 264 32.15 10.73 -2.38
N SER A 265 31.63 11.65 -3.20
CA SER A 265 32.07 13.05 -3.22
C SER A 265 30.93 13.96 -2.78
N LEU A 266 30.95 14.34 -1.50
CA LEU A 266 29.94 15.21 -0.88
C LEU A 266 30.60 16.52 -0.41
N PRO A 267 30.93 17.47 -1.31
CA PRO A 267 31.72 18.65 -0.98
C PRO A 267 31.01 19.63 -0.02
N ARG A 268 29.68 19.56 0.06
CA ARG A 268 28.85 20.38 0.95
C ARG A 268 28.36 19.59 2.18
N PHE A 269 28.96 18.42 2.45
CA PHE A 269 28.59 17.63 3.62
C PHE A 269 28.87 18.40 4.92
N LYS A 270 27.86 18.45 5.77
CA LYS A 270 27.92 19.02 7.11
C LYS A 270 28.52 17.98 8.05
N TYR A 271 29.80 18.09 8.34
CA TYR A 271 30.46 17.21 9.33
C TYR A 271 30.09 17.55 10.77
N ALA A 272 29.69 18.79 11.07
CA ALA A 272 29.24 19.14 12.41
C ALA A 272 27.85 18.56 12.72
N HIS A 273 27.67 18.05 13.94
CA HIS A 273 26.36 17.62 14.43
C HIS A 273 25.48 18.81 14.86
N PRO A 274 24.15 18.68 14.87
CA PRO A 274 23.37 17.56 14.32
C PRO A 274 23.33 17.60 12.79
N ARG A 275 23.54 16.46 12.13
CA ARG A 275 23.46 16.31 10.67
C ARG A 275 22.05 15.97 10.22
N LEU A 276 21.30 15.25 11.04
CA LEU A 276 19.89 14.96 10.84
C LEU A 276 19.04 16.20 11.15
N PRO A 277 17.83 16.32 10.58
CA PRO A 277 16.94 17.45 10.86
C PRO A 277 16.68 17.53 12.36
N SER A 278 16.98 18.68 12.97
CA SER A 278 16.89 18.91 14.42
C SER A 278 16.23 20.26 14.69
N PRO A 279 15.44 20.41 15.77
CA PRO A 279 14.85 21.69 16.19
C PRO A 279 15.90 22.80 16.30
N SER A 280 15.66 23.95 15.67
CA SER A 280 16.41 25.16 15.98
C SER A 280 15.82 25.82 17.23
N ALA A 281 16.60 26.71 17.87
CA ALA A 281 16.11 27.50 18.99
C ALA A 281 14.82 28.30 18.65
N SER A 282 14.69 28.76 17.40
CA SER A 282 13.49 29.46 16.94
C SER A 282 12.27 28.54 16.84
N ASP A 283 12.47 27.27 16.47
CA ASP A 283 11.38 26.30 16.40
C ASP A 283 10.89 25.97 17.80
N LEU A 284 11.83 25.72 18.73
CA LEU A 284 11.53 25.43 20.12
C LEU A 284 10.74 26.59 20.78
N ALA A 285 11.17 27.83 20.55
CA ALA A 285 10.45 29.01 21.03
C ALA A 285 9.03 29.10 20.45
N THR A 286 8.87 28.78 19.16
CA THR A 286 7.56 28.79 18.51
C THR A 286 6.65 27.68 19.05
N ILE A 287 7.18 26.48 19.26
CA ILE A 287 6.43 25.34 19.83
C ILE A 287 6.01 25.66 21.26
N ALA A 288 6.89 26.22 22.08
CA ALA A 288 6.55 26.63 23.44
C ALA A 288 5.40 27.65 23.48
N LEU A 289 5.39 28.59 22.54
CA LEU A 289 4.34 29.60 22.43
C LEU A 289 3.02 29.06 21.86
N ARG A 290 3.09 28.21 20.82
CA ARG A 290 1.93 27.83 20.01
C ARG A 290 1.33 26.48 20.38
N ASN A 291 2.10 25.60 21.00
CA ASN A 291 1.69 24.23 21.30
C ASN A 291 2.39 23.66 22.56
N PRO A 292 2.15 24.26 23.74
CA PRO A 292 2.73 23.78 25.00
C PRO A 292 2.32 22.33 25.34
N GLU A 293 1.15 21.89 24.85
CA GLU A 293 0.67 20.53 25.03
C GLU A 293 1.57 19.50 24.36
N PHE A 294 2.15 19.81 23.19
CA PHE A 294 3.13 18.94 22.55
C PHE A 294 4.36 18.72 23.44
N LEU A 295 4.87 19.77 24.08
CA LEU A 295 6.02 19.66 24.99
C LEU A 295 5.69 18.76 26.20
N ARG A 296 4.48 18.88 26.74
CA ARG A 296 4.00 17.99 27.82
C ARG A 296 3.96 16.52 27.37
N GLN A 297 3.49 16.25 26.15
CA GLN A 297 3.43 14.90 25.59
C GLN A 297 4.83 14.33 25.33
N VAL A 298 5.75 15.14 24.82
CA VAL A 298 7.16 14.74 24.63
C VAL A 298 7.80 14.38 25.97
N ARG A 299 7.67 15.24 26.99
CA ARG A 299 8.18 14.97 28.34
C ARG A 299 7.60 13.68 28.93
N ALA A 300 6.28 13.48 28.82
CA ALA A 300 5.62 12.27 29.30
C ALA A 300 6.13 11.00 28.59
N ARG A 301 6.33 11.07 27.26
CA ARG A 301 6.86 9.95 26.47
C ARG A 301 8.34 9.69 26.73
N ALA A 302 9.14 10.73 26.98
CA ALA A 302 10.54 10.60 27.35
C ALA A 302 10.68 9.85 28.68
N ALA A 303 9.77 10.12 29.64
CA ALA A 303 9.75 9.51 30.97
C ALA A 303 11.13 9.53 31.65
N GLY A 304 11.81 10.68 31.58
CA GLY A 304 13.16 10.88 32.13
C GLY A 304 14.25 10.01 31.49
N GLY A 305 14.01 9.45 30.30
CA GLY A 305 14.94 8.55 29.60
C GLY A 305 14.51 7.08 29.60
N ASN A 306 13.47 6.71 30.34
CA ASN A 306 12.93 5.34 30.40
C ASN A 306 11.91 5.02 29.29
N GLY A 307 11.35 6.05 28.65
CA GLY A 307 10.29 5.90 27.67
C GLY A 307 10.79 5.77 26.23
N ASP A 308 10.13 6.45 25.30
CA ASP A 308 10.50 6.44 23.89
C ASP A 308 11.85 7.16 23.65
N ILE A 309 12.79 6.52 22.93
CA ILE A 309 14.17 7.02 22.77
C ILE A 309 14.19 8.33 21.97
N GLU A 310 13.39 8.43 20.90
CA GLU A 310 13.29 9.66 20.11
C GLU A 310 12.69 10.80 20.94
N ALA A 311 11.64 10.52 21.72
CA ALA A 311 11.10 11.51 22.65
C ALA A 311 12.10 11.92 23.73
N ALA A 312 12.92 11.00 24.24
CA ALA A 312 13.98 11.30 25.21
C ALA A 312 15.07 12.19 24.60
N ALA A 313 15.53 11.87 23.38
CA ALA A 313 16.50 12.71 22.67
C ALA A 313 15.93 14.12 22.43
N LEU A 314 14.69 14.23 21.96
CA LEU A 314 14.02 15.50 21.78
C LEU A 314 13.85 16.28 23.08
N GLN A 315 13.44 15.62 24.16
CA GLN A 315 13.22 16.25 25.45
C GLN A 315 14.52 16.84 26.01
N GLU A 316 15.65 16.14 25.85
CA GLU A 316 16.96 16.65 26.23
C GLU A 316 17.40 17.84 25.38
N VAL A 317 17.07 17.87 24.08
CA VAL A 317 17.31 19.06 23.24
C VAL A 317 16.43 20.24 23.65
N ILE A 318 15.18 20.00 24.06
CA ILE A 318 14.24 21.04 24.52
C ILE A 318 14.70 21.64 25.85
N GLU A 319 15.08 20.79 26.79
CA GLU A 319 15.42 21.15 28.16
C GLU A 319 16.62 20.29 28.59
N PRO A 320 17.86 20.78 28.36
CA PRO A 320 19.07 20.05 28.73
C PRO A 320 19.11 19.68 30.21
N GLY A 321 19.49 18.43 30.51
CA GLY A 321 19.48 17.87 31.86
C GLY A 321 18.12 17.34 32.33
N SER A 322 17.08 17.38 31.49
CA SER A 322 15.76 16.82 31.84
C SER A 322 15.67 15.31 31.65
N VAL A 323 16.69 14.68 31.05
CA VAL A 323 16.76 13.25 30.78
C VAL A 323 18.03 12.64 31.40
N ASP A 324 17.90 11.47 32.02
CA ASP A 324 19.07 10.71 32.45
C ASP A 324 19.75 10.04 31.24
N LEU A 325 20.81 10.68 30.76
CA LEU A 325 21.60 10.20 29.63
C LEU A 325 22.33 8.90 29.90
N THR A 326 22.58 8.54 31.16
CA THR A 326 23.17 7.23 31.50
C THR A 326 22.18 6.11 31.18
N ILE A 327 20.90 6.31 31.48
CA ILE A 327 19.84 5.37 31.14
C ILE A 327 19.67 5.27 29.62
N VAL A 328 19.59 6.42 28.92
CA VAL A 328 19.44 6.43 27.46
C VAL A 328 20.61 5.72 26.79
N HIS A 329 21.86 6.03 27.18
CA HIS A 329 23.04 5.36 26.66
C HIS A 329 23.01 3.84 26.87
N ARG A 330 22.70 3.38 28.09
CA ARG A 330 22.59 1.94 28.40
C ARG A 330 21.55 1.25 27.50
N ARG A 331 20.42 1.90 27.27
CA ARG A 331 19.34 1.36 26.42
C ARG A 331 19.74 1.32 24.96
N LEU A 332 20.42 2.36 24.46
CA LEU A 332 20.97 2.40 23.10
C LEU A 332 21.98 1.26 22.87
N MET A 333 22.89 1.04 23.82
CA MET A 333 23.86 -0.06 23.74
C MET A 333 23.19 -1.44 23.83
N GLY A 334 22.07 -1.54 24.55
CA GLY A 334 21.27 -2.76 24.66
C GLY A 334 20.33 -3.04 23.48
N LEU A 335 20.26 -2.17 22.47
CA LEU A 335 19.43 -2.41 21.28
C LEU A 335 19.89 -3.67 20.53
N GLN A 336 18.92 -4.51 20.15
CA GLN A 336 19.15 -5.63 19.24
C GLN A 336 18.47 -5.34 17.91
N PHE A 337 19.26 -5.25 16.85
CA PHE A 337 18.75 -5.05 15.50
C PHE A 337 18.03 -6.32 15.03
N THR A 338 16.74 -6.19 14.74
CA THR A 338 15.88 -7.31 14.37
C THR A 338 14.87 -6.90 13.30
N TRP A 339 14.22 -7.89 12.67
CA TRP A 339 13.20 -7.67 11.64
C TRP A 339 13.71 -6.74 10.52
N ARG A 340 13.13 -5.54 10.36
CA ARG A 340 13.55 -4.53 9.37
C ARG A 340 14.52 -3.48 9.91
N GLY A 341 14.95 -3.59 11.18
CA GLY A 341 15.97 -2.74 11.82
C GLY A 341 15.55 -1.29 12.12
N HIS A 342 14.48 -0.80 11.51
CA HIS A 342 14.07 0.61 11.61
C HIS A 342 13.70 1.09 13.03
N ASP A 343 13.08 0.24 13.85
CA ASP A 343 12.72 0.58 15.23
C ASP A 343 13.96 0.74 16.14
N GLN A 344 15.14 0.31 15.69
CA GLN A 344 16.39 0.44 16.45
C GLN A 344 17.35 1.44 15.80
N GLY A 345 17.57 1.33 14.49
CA GLY A 345 18.56 2.12 13.76
C GLY A 345 18.26 3.62 13.80
N LYS A 346 17.03 4.02 13.45
CA LYS A 346 16.66 5.44 13.38
C LYS A 346 16.69 6.13 14.76
N PRO A 347 16.11 5.56 15.84
CA PRO A 347 16.24 6.16 17.17
C PRO A 347 17.69 6.26 17.66
N LEU A 348 18.53 5.26 17.36
CA LEU A 348 19.96 5.29 17.69
C LEU A 348 20.68 6.44 16.97
N ALA A 349 20.44 6.60 15.67
CA ALA A 349 21.02 7.67 14.86
C ALA A 349 20.59 9.06 15.37
N LEU A 350 19.30 9.26 15.63
CA LEU A 350 18.79 10.52 16.16
C LEU A 350 19.39 10.86 17.53
N ALA A 351 19.43 9.90 18.46
CA ALA A 351 19.99 10.14 19.79
C ALA A 351 21.50 10.41 19.77
N TYR A 352 22.27 9.72 18.91
CA TYR A 352 23.69 10.01 18.74
C TYR A 352 23.91 11.41 18.16
N ASP A 353 23.20 11.73 17.07
CA ASP A 353 23.42 12.93 16.28
C ASP A 353 22.93 14.21 16.99
N TRP A 354 21.74 14.17 17.59
CA TRP A 354 21.17 15.34 18.26
C TRP A 354 21.83 15.63 19.61
N LEU A 355 22.28 14.60 20.32
CA LEU A 355 22.89 14.72 21.64
C LEU A 355 24.42 14.59 21.58
N TYR A 356 25.02 14.77 20.39
CA TYR A 356 26.45 14.54 20.16
C TYR A 356 27.33 15.21 21.22
N ASP A 357 27.05 16.48 21.53
CA ASP A 357 27.81 17.28 22.50
C ASP A 357 27.48 16.94 23.96
N HIS A 358 26.35 16.28 24.22
CA HIS A 358 25.93 15.88 25.58
C HIS A 358 26.53 14.52 25.98
N TRP A 359 26.98 13.71 25.01
CA TRP A 359 27.70 12.48 25.28
C TRP A 359 29.14 12.76 25.72
N SER A 360 29.67 11.95 26.63
CA SER A 360 31.11 11.91 26.87
C SER A 360 31.86 11.30 25.68
N ASP A 361 33.17 11.54 25.58
CA ASP A 361 34.01 10.93 24.54
C ASP A 361 33.91 9.39 24.53
N ALA A 362 33.90 8.77 25.72
CA ALA A 362 33.78 7.33 25.85
C ALA A 362 32.42 6.82 25.34
N GLN A 363 31.33 7.54 25.63
CA GLN A 363 30.00 7.19 25.11
C GLN A 363 29.92 7.40 23.60
N ARG A 364 30.51 8.47 23.06
CA ARG A 364 30.57 8.69 21.60
C ARG A 364 31.27 7.53 20.88
N VAL A 365 32.38 7.03 21.41
CA VAL A 365 33.09 5.85 20.85
C VAL A 365 32.19 4.63 20.82
N GLN A 366 31.49 4.33 21.93
CA GLN A 366 30.59 3.17 22.02
C GLN A 366 29.40 3.29 21.06
N LEU A 367 28.79 4.47 21.00
CA LEU A 367 27.66 4.75 20.11
C LEU A 367 28.06 4.68 18.62
N ARG A 368 29.26 5.12 18.23
CA ARG A 368 29.78 4.91 16.87
C ARG A 368 29.91 3.43 16.53
N GLY A 369 30.41 2.62 17.47
CA GLY A 369 30.42 1.17 17.35
C GLY A 369 29.03 0.58 17.11
N LYS A 370 28.04 1.04 17.88
CA LYS A 370 26.65 0.59 17.75
C LYS A 370 25.98 1.06 16.45
N LEU A 371 26.29 2.27 15.99
CA LEU A 371 25.84 2.78 14.70
C LEU A 371 26.39 1.96 13.55
N ALA A 372 27.68 1.62 13.57
CA ALA A 372 28.28 0.77 12.55
C ALA A 372 27.61 -0.62 12.49
N GLU A 373 27.31 -1.23 13.64
CA GLU A 373 26.53 -2.47 13.72
C GLU A 373 25.14 -2.32 13.06
N GLY A 374 24.43 -1.23 13.37
CA GLY A 374 23.11 -0.95 12.80
C GLY A 374 23.14 -0.73 11.29
N CYS A 375 24.11 0.04 10.78
CA CYS A 375 24.33 0.23 9.35
C CYS A 375 24.55 -1.10 8.64
N ASN A 376 25.45 -1.94 9.16
CA ASN A 376 25.75 -3.24 8.57
C ASN A 376 24.51 -4.15 8.55
N TYR A 377 23.77 -4.22 9.66
CA TYR A 377 22.52 -4.98 9.72
C TYR A 377 21.52 -4.53 8.64
N LEU A 378 21.32 -3.22 8.48
CA LEU A 378 20.37 -2.67 7.52
C LEU A 378 20.81 -2.93 6.07
N ILE A 379 22.10 -2.77 5.77
CA ILE A 379 22.68 -3.07 4.45
C ILE A 379 22.54 -4.56 4.13
N GLU A 380 22.91 -5.43 5.06
CA GLU A 380 22.76 -6.89 4.91
C GLU A 380 21.30 -7.27 4.69
N ARG A 381 20.36 -6.66 5.42
CA ARG A 381 18.93 -6.89 5.24
C ARG A 381 18.46 -6.52 3.84
N ILE A 382 18.81 -5.32 3.37
CA ILE A 382 18.46 -4.83 2.02
C ILE A 382 19.05 -5.75 0.94
N ARG A 383 20.32 -6.16 1.09
CA ARG A 383 21.03 -7.01 0.13
C ARG A 383 20.50 -8.44 0.11
N LYS A 384 20.31 -9.06 1.28
CA LYS A 384 19.83 -10.44 1.43
C LYS A 384 18.42 -10.61 0.86
N ASP A 385 17.55 -9.64 1.11
CA ASP A 385 16.18 -9.61 0.58
C ASP A 385 16.11 -9.05 -0.85
N ARG A 386 17.23 -8.57 -1.41
CA ARG A 386 17.31 -8.01 -2.78
C ARG A 386 16.26 -6.93 -3.02
N MET A 387 16.09 -6.05 -2.03
CA MET A 387 15.08 -5.01 -2.07
C MET A 387 15.39 -4.02 -3.20
N SER A 388 14.59 -4.08 -4.26
CA SER A 388 14.70 -3.14 -5.38
C SER A 388 14.10 -1.78 -5.01
N PRO A 389 14.40 -0.72 -5.77
CA PRO A 389 13.70 0.55 -5.63
C PRO A 389 12.20 0.53 -5.98
N TYR A 390 11.65 -0.61 -6.41
CA TYR A 390 10.19 -0.79 -6.56
C TYR A 390 9.59 -1.54 -5.37
N ASN A 391 10.42 -1.93 -4.39
CA ASN A 391 9.99 -2.71 -3.24
C ASN A 391 9.49 -1.80 -2.12
N VAL A 392 8.19 -1.86 -1.82
CA VAL A 392 7.57 -1.10 -0.73
C VAL A 392 8.23 -1.29 0.64
N ILE A 393 8.75 -2.50 0.92
CA ILE A 393 9.41 -2.79 2.20
C ILE A 393 10.65 -1.94 2.36
N LEU A 394 11.38 -1.63 1.28
CA LEU A 394 12.57 -0.78 1.31
C LEU A 394 12.26 0.58 1.94
N TYR A 395 11.19 1.22 1.44
CA TYR A 395 10.76 2.55 1.84
C TYR A 395 10.16 2.56 3.23
N ASN A 396 9.32 1.58 3.55
CA ASN A 396 8.58 1.57 4.81
C ASN A 396 9.47 1.51 6.06
N ALA A 397 10.71 1.04 5.95
CA ALA A 397 11.55 0.81 7.13
C ALA A 397 13.06 0.92 6.89
N PRO A 398 13.74 -0.06 6.27
CA PRO A 398 15.19 -0.19 6.36
C PRO A 398 15.94 0.94 5.69
N PHE A 399 15.43 1.51 4.58
CA PHE A 399 16.14 2.59 3.91
C PHE A 399 16.12 3.91 4.69
N GLN A 400 14.99 4.28 5.28
CA GLN A 400 14.89 5.46 6.13
C GLN A 400 15.84 5.37 7.33
N ALA A 401 15.92 4.19 7.96
CA ALA A 401 16.85 3.96 9.06
C ALA A 401 18.32 3.95 8.59
N LEU A 402 18.61 3.35 7.44
CA LEU A 402 19.96 3.32 6.89
C LEU A 402 20.45 4.74 6.55
N MET A 403 19.58 5.57 5.95
CA MET A 403 19.87 6.97 5.68
C MET A 403 20.23 7.69 6.98
N ALA A 404 19.41 7.57 8.03
CA ALA A 404 19.69 8.18 9.32
C ALA A 404 21.03 7.71 9.93
N CYS A 405 21.25 6.40 10.02
CA CYS A 405 22.47 5.84 10.62
C CYS A 405 23.74 6.20 9.84
N SER A 406 23.68 6.13 8.51
CA SER A 406 24.83 6.42 7.65
C SER A 406 25.24 7.89 7.73
N LEU A 407 24.28 8.83 7.66
CA LEU A 407 24.56 10.25 7.81
C LEU A 407 25.13 10.57 9.19
N ALA A 408 24.60 9.95 10.25
CA ALA A 408 25.08 10.12 11.61
C ALA A 408 26.50 9.56 11.82
N LEU A 409 26.91 8.50 11.11
CA LEU A 409 28.23 7.85 11.29
C LEU A 409 29.33 8.42 10.38
N TYR A 410 28.97 8.95 9.22
CA TYR A 410 29.92 9.33 8.18
C TYR A 410 30.85 10.46 8.62
N GLY A 411 32.16 10.21 8.56
CA GLY A 411 33.21 11.13 9.01
C GLY A 411 33.64 10.93 10.46
N ASP A 412 32.85 10.26 11.31
CA ASP A 412 33.20 10.05 12.72
C ASP A 412 33.88 8.71 13.00
N ASP A 413 33.70 7.74 12.09
CA ASP A 413 34.30 6.41 12.17
C ASP A 413 34.73 5.95 10.76
N PRO A 414 35.90 5.32 10.59
CA PRO A 414 36.34 4.78 9.28
C PRO A 414 35.36 3.81 8.65
N ARG A 415 34.57 3.07 9.45
CA ARG A 415 33.52 2.16 8.96
C ARG A 415 32.33 2.91 8.35
N GLY A 416 32.17 4.20 8.63
CA GLY A 416 31.13 5.04 8.06
C GLY A 416 31.32 5.29 6.56
N ASP A 417 32.56 5.27 6.05
CA ASP A 417 32.84 5.52 4.63
C ASP A 417 32.21 4.48 3.70
N PRO A 418 32.47 3.16 3.82
CA PRO A 418 31.83 2.16 2.96
C PRO A 418 30.31 2.19 3.10
N VAL A 419 29.79 2.36 4.33
CA VAL A 419 28.34 2.51 4.56
C VAL A 419 27.76 3.67 3.77
N MET A 420 28.41 4.84 3.76
CA MET A 420 27.95 6.00 3.01
C MET A 420 28.01 5.76 1.49
N ARG A 421 29.01 5.03 0.99
CA ARG A 421 29.05 4.63 -0.44
C ARG A 421 27.83 3.82 -0.83
N PHE A 422 27.45 2.86 0.02
CA PHE A 422 26.23 2.07 -0.20
C PHE A 422 24.96 2.91 -0.12
N THR A 423 24.81 3.75 0.91
CA THR A 423 23.64 4.62 1.04
C THR A 423 23.52 5.59 -0.13
N TYR A 424 24.63 6.20 -0.54
CA TYR A 424 24.68 7.12 -1.68
C TYR A 424 24.29 6.43 -2.98
N ASP A 425 24.86 5.25 -3.28
CA ASP A 425 24.49 4.48 -4.47
C ASP A 425 23.00 4.09 -4.45
N LEU A 426 22.50 3.63 -3.30
CA LEU A 426 21.10 3.29 -3.15
C LEU A 426 20.20 4.50 -3.35
N TRP A 427 20.59 5.67 -2.85
CA TRP A 427 19.82 6.90 -2.94
C TRP A 427 19.87 7.52 -4.34
N GLU A 428 21.03 8.00 -4.76
CA GLU A 428 21.23 8.82 -5.95
C GLU A 428 21.17 8.00 -7.25
N ASN A 429 21.70 6.78 -7.24
CA ASN A 429 21.85 5.99 -8.47
C ASN A 429 20.73 4.98 -8.68
N ARG A 430 19.89 4.73 -7.67
CA ARG A 430 18.85 3.67 -7.74
C ARG A 430 17.47 4.17 -7.35
N VAL A 431 17.30 4.71 -6.14
CA VAL A 431 16.00 5.16 -5.66
C VAL A 431 15.53 6.41 -6.38
N LEU A 432 16.35 7.45 -6.43
CA LEU A 432 15.98 8.73 -7.02
C LEU A 432 15.62 8.62 -8.53
N PRO A 433 16.35 7.86 -9.36
CA PRO A 433 15.93 7.60 -10.74
C PRO A 433 14.58 6.90 -10.85
N VAL A 434 14.29 5.95 -9.96
CA VAL A 434 12.98 5.28 -9.94
C VAL A 434 11.88 6.22 -9.46
N TRP A 435 12.15 7.10 -8.49
CA TRP A 435 11.19 8.13 -8.08
C TRP A 435 10.85 9.06 -9.24
N ARG A 436 11.85 9.52 -10.01
CA ARG A 436 11.63 10.30 -11.23
C ARG A 436 10.78 9.56 -12.26
N GLN A 437 10.92 8.24 -12.37
CA GLN A 437 10.09 7.42 -13.23
C GLN A 437 8.64 7.28 -12.71
N VAL A 438 8.45 6.88 -11.45
CA VAL A 438 7.12 6.53 -10.92
C VAL A 438 6.27 7.75 -10.57
N MET A 439 6.92 8.84 -10.16
CA MET A 439 6.25 10.11 -9.88
C MET A 439 6.15 10.99 -11.14
N GLY A 440 7.07 10.84 -12.09
CA GLY A 440 7.20 11.78 -13.20
C GLY A 440 7.38 13.22 -12.71
N SER A 441 6.85 14.18 -13.49
CA SER A 441 6.84 15.61 -13.12
C SER A 441 5.58 16.05 -12.38
N THR A 442 4.55 15.20 -12.33
CA THR A 442 3.22 15.52 -11.80
C THR A 442 2.93 14.85 -10.47
N GLY A 443 3.83 13.99 -10.00
CA GLY A 443 3.58 13.13 -8.86
C GLY A 443 2.68 11.95 -9.20
N GLY A 444 2.38 11.18 -8.16
CA GLY A 444 1.72 9.88 -8.28
C GLY A 444 2.53 8.80 -7.60
N TRP A 445 1.87 7.72 -7.19
CA TRP A 445 2.56 6.52 -6.73
C TRP A 445 1.97 5.30 -7.39
N HIS A 446 2.84 4.52 -8.04
CA HIS A 446 2.48 3.38 -8.87
C HIS A 446 1.74 2.26 -8.10
N GLU A 447 1.98 2.10 -6.80
CA GLU A 447 1.27 1.10 -5.98
C GLU A 447 -0.12 1.57 -5.50
N GLY A 448 -0.51 2.79 -5.85
CA GLY A 448 -1.84 3.33 -5.54
C GLY A 448 -2.02 3.72 -4.08
N GLY A 449 -3.22 3.44 -3.56
CA GLY A 449 -3.76 4.16 -2.41
C GLY A 449 -3.26 3.72 -1.03
N GLU A 450 -3.15 2.42 -0.80
CA GLU A 450 -2.89 1.87 0.54
C GLU A 450 -1.44 2.12 0.98
N TYR A 451 -0.48 1.88 0.11
CA TYR A 451 0.94 1.81 0.48
C TYR A 451 1.55 3.16 0.87
N VAL A 452 1.03 4.27 0.35
CA VAL A 452 1.43 5.60 0.81
C VAL A 452 1.08 5.85 2.28
N GLY A 453 0.04 5.17 2.80
CA GLY A 453 -0.31 5.18 4.22
C GLY A 453 0.55 4.26 5.10
N ILE A 454 1.43 3.43 4.51
CA ILE A 454 2.18 2.38 5.22
C ILE A 454 3.69 2.64 5.22
N GLY A 455 4.14 3.87 4.95
CA GLY A 455 5.53 4.28 5.16
C GLY A 455 6.18 4.97 3.96
N ILE A 456 5.65 4.76 2.75
CA ILE A 456 6.07 5.55 1.57
C ILE A 456 5.80 7.04 1.77
N GLY A 457 4.63 7.41 2.30
CA GLY A 457 4.32 8.82 2.59
C GLY A 457 5.35 9.47 3.50
N GLN A 458 5.85 8.71 4.48
CA GLN A 458 6.94 9.14 5.36
C GLN A 458 8.24 9.32 4.58
N ALA A 459 8.63 8.29 3.81
CA ALA A 459 9.89 8.25 3.08
C ALA A 459 10.03 9.43 2.09
N ILE A 460 8.93 9.84 1.43
CA ILE A 460 8.90 10.93 0.46
C ILE A 460 9.30 12.28 1.08
N TYR A 461 9.04 12.47 2.37
CA TYR A 461 9.51 13.65 3.10
C TYR A 461 10.84 13.39 3.81
N GLU A 462 10.95 12.32 4.59
CA GLU A 462 12.09 12.14 5.50
C GLU A 462 13.42 11.90 4.78
N LEU A 463 13.44 11.13 3.68
CA LEU A 463 14.67 10.85 2.96
C LEU A 463 15.28 12.14 2.37
N PRO A 464 14.53 12.95 1.59
CA PRO A 464 15.01 14.26 1.15
C PRO A 464 15.35 15.21 2.31
N ALA A 465 14.58 15.21 3.40
CA ALA A 465 14.84 16.10 4.53
C ALA A 465 16.16 15.76 5.23
N MET A 466 16.43 14.48 5.49
CA MET A 466 17.69 14.01 6.06
C MET A 466 18.85 14.30 5.11
N TRP A 467 18.69 13.97 3.83
CA TRP A 467 19.71 14.22 2.81
C TRP A 467 20.07 15.71 2.74
N ARG A 468 19.06 16.59 2.64
CA ARG A 468 19.23 18.05 2.58
C ARG A 468 19.93 18.60 3.81
N SER A 469 19.55 18.13 5.00
CA SER A 469 20.14 18.59 6.27
C SER A 469 21.64 18.30 6.35
N ALA A 470 22.07 17.14 5.85
CA ALA A 470 23.45 16.71 5.91
C ALA A 470 24.29 17.16 4.70
N THR A 471 23.72 17.29 3.50
CA THR A 471 24.48 17.56 2.26
C THR A 471 24.25 18.95 1.66
N GLY A 472 23.20 19.64 2.10
CA GLY A 472 22.75 20.90 1.50
C GLY A 472 22.15 20.75 0.10
N GLU A 473 21.89 19.54 -0.38
CA GLU A 473 21.16 19.28 -1.62
C GLU A 473 19.66 19.36 -1.40
N ASP A 474 18.97 20.19 -2.18
CA ASP A 474 17.55 20.48 -1.98
C ASP A 474 16.68 19.77 -3.01
N LEU A 475 16.41 18.49 -2.75
CA LEU A 475 15.60 17.64 -3.63
C LEU A 475 14.12 18.07 -3.68
N PHE A 476 13.63 18.78 -2.65
CA PHE A 476 12.29 19.39 -2.72
C PHE A 476 12.21 20.47 -3.81
N ALA A 477 13.31 21.15 -4.10
CA ALA A 477 13.38 22.15 -5.16
C ALA A 477 13.69 21.54 -6.54
N SER A 478 14.52 20.50 -6.61
CA SER A 478 14.96 19.91 -7.88
C SER A 478 14.05 18.80 -8.41
N GLU A 479 13.29 18.10 -7.56
CA GLU A 479 12.47 16.95 -7.95
C GLU A 479 10.97 17.31 -7.99
N PRO A 480 10.42 17.67 -9.16
CA PRO A 480 9.02 18.10 -9.26
C PRO A 480 8.01 17.03 -8.83
N GLY A 481 8.36 15.75 -8.97
CA GLY A 481 7.52 14.62 -8.54
C GLY A 481 7.21 14.64 -7.05
N ILE A 482 8.12 15.12 -6.21
CA ILE A 482 7.92 15.23 -4.75
C ILE A 482 6.82 16.24 -4.44
N ARG A 483 6.80 17.38 -5.12
CA ARG A 483 5.71 18.36 -5.01
C ARG A 483 4.39 17.79 -5.53
N GLY A 484 4.43 17.19 -6.71
CA GLY A 484 3.25 16.59 -7.34
C GLY A 484 2.64 15.46 -6.52
N PHE A 485 3.42 14.80 -5.66
CA PHE A 485 2.91 13.77 -4.75
C PHE A 485 1.80 14.32 -3.84
N LEU A 486 1.85 15.59 -3.43
CA LEU A 486 0.78 16.22 -2.67
C LEU A 486 -0.50 16.38 -3.49
N ASP A 487 -0.38 16.74 -4.76
CA ASP A 487 -1.53 16.80 -5.67
C ASP A 487 -2.13 15.40 -5.82
N PHE A 488 -1.31 14.37 -5.98
CA PHE A 488 -1.77 12.98 -5.97
C PHE A 488 -2.53 12.64 -4.68
N LEU A 489 -2.04 13.05 -3.51
CA LEU A 489 -2.71 12.80 -2.23
C LEU A 489 -4.07 13.52 -2.11
N VAL A 490 -4.22 14.68 -2.74
CA VAL A 490 -5.47 15.44 -2.77
C VAL A 490 -6.44 14.84 -3.78
N TYR A 491 -6.02 14.64 -5.03
CA TYR A 491 -6.89 14.22 -6.13
C TYR A 491 -7.33 12.75 -6.04
N ARG A 492 -6.64 11.92 -5.25
CA ARG A 492 -7.14 10.59 -4.91
C ARG A 492 -8.35 10.62 -3.97
N LYS A 493 -8.64 11.74 -3.31
CA LYS A 493 -9.83 11.89 -2.45
C LYS A 493 -11.01 12.36 -3.30
N ARG A 494 -12.11 11.62 -3.20
CA ARG A 494 -13.40 11.99 -3.77
C ARG A 494 -14.05 13.10 -2.92
N PRO A 495 -15.04 13.83 -3.47
CA PRO A 495 -15.76 14.87 -2.72
C PRO A 495 -16.43 14.39 -1.43
N ASP A 496 -16.72 13.09 -1.31
CA ASP A 496 -17.24 12.44 -0.10
C ASP A 496 -16.13 12.00 0.90
N ALA A 497 -14.89 12.46 0.67
CA ALA A 497 -13.68 12.16 1.42
C ALA A 497 -13.22 10.68 1.41
N THR A 498 -13.84 9.84 0.58
CA THR A 498 -13.35 8.47 0.33
C THR A 498 -12.26 8.46 -0.75
N ASP A 499 -11.36 7.49 -0.75
CA ASP A 499 -10.32 7.39 -1.78
C ASP A 499 -10.83 6.71 -3.05
N PHE A 500 -10.29 7.10 -4.21
CA PHE A 500 -10.29 6.25 -5.40
C PHE A 500 -9.56 4.94 -5.12
N ARG A 501 -10.17 3.81 -5.48
CA ARG A 501 -9.64 2.47 -5.22
C ARG A 501 -8.74 2.01 -6.36
N TRP A 502 -7.55 2.59 -6.42
CA TRP A 502 -6.47 2.15 -7.32
C TRP A 502 -5.35 1.48 -6.53
N GLY A 503 -4.79 0.42 -7.09
CA GLY A 503 -3.81 -0.45 -6.45
C GLY A 503 -4.45 -1.47 -5.50
N ASP A 504 -3.60 -2.29 -4.89
CA ASP A 504 -4.04 -3.23 -3.87
C ASP A 504 -4.51 -2.48 -2.63
N GLY A 505 -5.58 -2.98 -1.98
CA GLY A 505 -5.79 -2.60 -0.60
C GLY A 505 -7.18 -2.72 -0.01
N SER A 506 -7.20 -2.67 1.32
CA SER A 506 -8.36 -2.49 2.19
C SER A 506 -8.20 -1.31 3.17
N ALA A 507 -7.01 -0.70 3.26
CA ALA A 507 -6.67 0.30 4.27
C ALA A 507 -6.46 1.72 3.70
N PHE A 508 -7.38 2.16 2.85
CA PHE A 508 -7.36 3.50 2.22
C PHE A 508 -7.59 4.64 3.23
N ASP A 509 -8.15 4.35 4.40
CA ASP A 509 -8.44 5.29 5.48
C ASP A 509 -7.21 5.68 6.31
N LYS A 510 -6.05 5.05 6.07
CA LYS A 510 -4.81 5.37 6.78
C LYS A 510 -4.37 6.80 6.50
N ILE A 511 -4.01 7.50 7.58
CA ILE A 511 -3.35 8.80 7.48
C ILE A 511 -2.01 8.58 6.79
N VAL A 512 -1.77 9.33 5.72
CA VAL A 512 -0.48 9.34 5.04
C VAL A 512 0.53 10.00 5.97
N PRO A 513 1.54 9.27 6.46
CA PRO A 513 2.59 9.87 7.28
C PRO A 513 3.24 11.01 6.51
N ASP A 514 3.61 12.05 7.24
CA ASP A 514 4.36 13.20 6.75
C ASP A 514 3.75 14.00 5.60
N ALA A 515 2.47 13.78 5.27
CA ALA A 515 1.75 14.62 4.33
C ALA A 515 1.66 16.09 4.80
N ILE A 516 1.46 16.33 6.10
CA ILE A 516 1.44 17.68 6.68
C ILE A 516 2.82 18.36 6.58
N PRO A 517 3.92 17.70 6.98
CA PRO A 517 5.27 18.16 6.72
C PRO A 517 5.49 18.51 5.24
N LEU A 518 5.22 17.57 4.35
CA LEU A 518 5.38 17.84 2.92
C LEU A 518 4.51 19.03 2.46
N ALA A 519 3.30 19.18 3.00
CA ALA A 519 2.43 20.31 2.73
C ALA A 519 2.98 21.66 3.22
N LEU A 520 3.61 21.75 4.41
CA LEU A 520 4.17 23.05 4.83
C LEU A 520 5.46 23.37 4.05
N GLU A 521 6.21 22.38 3.58
CA GLU A 521 7.39 22.57 2.72
C GLU A 521 7.01 23.31 1.43
N PHE A 522 5.89 22.91 0.81
CA PHE A 522 5.41 23.51 -0.44
C PHE A 522 4.33 24.58 -0.26
N LEU A 523 3.96 24.90 0.98
CA LEU A 523 2.81 25.75 1.31
C LEU A 523 1.51 25.29 0.60
N HIS A 524 1.31 23.98 0.54
CA HIS A 524 0.21 23.33 -0.19
C HIS A 524 -1.03 23.22 0.69
N ALA A 525 -1.86 24.26 0.67
CA ALA A 525 -3.02 24.39 1.55
C ALA A 525 -4.02 23.21 1.48
N PRO A 526 -4.37 22.66 0.30
CA PRO A 526 -5.28 21.52 0.20
C PRO A 526 -4.81 20.27 0.97
N ALA A 527 -3.50 20.04 1.07
CA ALA A 527 -2.96 18.85 1.71
C ALA A 527 -2.98 18.91 3.26
N TYR A 528 -3.26 20.08 3.87
CA TYR A 528 -3.33 20.20 5.34
C TYR A 528 -4.51 19.44 5.98
N ASN A 529 -5.58 19.19 5.22
CA ASN A 529 -6.81 18.61 5.75
C ASN A 529 -7.24 17.34 5.00
N LEU A 530 -6.30 16.46 4.69
CA LEU A 530 -6.58 15.14 4.09
C LEU A 530 -7.15 14.11 5.08
N ARG A 531 -7.62 14.57 6.25
CA ARG A 531 -8.13 13.67 7.29
C ARG A 531 -9.40 12.97 6.81
N PRO A 532 -9.54 11.65 7.06
CA PRO A 532 -10.81 10.98 6.85
C PRO A 532 -11.89 11.64 7.73
N PRO A 533 -13.17 11.62 7.30
CA PRO A 533 -14.27 12.14 8.10
C PRO A 533 -14.32 11.39 9.44
N ALA A 534 -14.61 12.11 10.52
CA ALA A 534 -14.91 11.46 11.79
C ALA A 534 -16.23 10.69 11.61
N HIS A 535 -16.19 9.38 11.80
CA HIS A 535 -17.37 8.53 11.88
C HIS A 535 -17.96 8.58 13.28
#